data_AF-M4BB89-F1
#
_entry.id   AF-M4BB89-F1
#
_cell.length_a   1.000
_cell.length_b   1.000
_cell.length_c   1.000
_cell.angle_alpha   90.00
_cell.angle_beta   90.00
_cell.angle_gamma   90.00
#
_symmetry.space_group_name_H-M   'P 1'
#
loop_
_entity.id
_entity.type
_entity.pdbx_description
1 polymer ?
#
loop_
_entity_poly.entity_id
_entity_poly.type
_entity_poly.pdbx_seq_one_letter_code
_entity_poly.pdbx_strand_id
1 'polypeptide(L)'
;MVLRQEAPVRPSKKPEKKPGRDKDMTDCFGLVECERNEENRVVLVSQAVHMNEHLDVAKSLLQRRSHFVLHTDLYDGHFYIFSHWVLDLLQEKKYIASIKADLIPHLVRRQFRGANVLPESVRDKATSKQALAASMSLSEEQHDPEDLVRCFAYVLPSNAYCERADTIPAYRAMDEEVGSRLRIKRSDFISN
;
A
#
# COMPACT_ATOMS: atom_id res chain seq x y z
N MET A 1 -3.13 2.61 -1.63
CA MET A 1 -1.70 2.92 -1.36
C MET A 1 -0.92 2.73 -2.63
N VAL A 2 0.12 3.51 -2.87
CA VAL A 2 0.92 3.40 -4.09
C VAL A 2 2.20 2.61 -3.77
N LEU A 3 2.39 1.50 -4.46
CA LEU A 3 3.51 0.58 -4.27
C LEU A 3 4.40 0.58 -5.50
N ARG A 4 5.71 0.74 -5.30
CA ARG A 4 6.70 0.60 -6.35
C ARG A 4 7.31 -0.79 -6.27
N GLN A 5 7.34 -1.52 -7.37
CA GLN A 5 8.10 -2.75 -7.44
C GLN A 5 9.59 -2.42 -7.58
N GLU A 6 10.41 -2.97 -6.68
CA GLU A 6 11.85 -2.92 -6.84
C GLU A 6 12.27 -3.78 -8.03
N ALA A 7 13.11 -3.22 -8.90
CA ALA A 7 13.66 -4.01 -10.00
C ALA A 7 14.56 -5.11 -9.41
N PRO A 8 14.43 -6.38 -9.86
CA PRO A 8 15.30 -7.43 -9.39
C PRO A 8 16.75 -7.04 -9.67
N VAL A 9 17.59 -7.07 -8.62
CA VAL A 9 19.02 -6.80 -8.73
C VAL A 9 19.60 -7.76 -9.76
N ARG A 10 19.85 -7.28 -10.98
CA ARG A 10 20.57 -8.06 -12.00
C ARG A 10 21.92 -8.44 -11.39
N PRO A 11 22.35 -9.71 -11.42
CA PRO A 11 23.64 -10.10 -10.88
C PRO A 11 24.73 -9.44 -11.73
N SER A 12 25.25 -8.31 -11.28
CA SER A 12 26.45 -7.71 -11.85
C SER A 12 27.64 -8.61 -11.52
N LYS A 13 28.48 -8.89 -12.52
CA LYS A 13 29.70 -9.73 -12.42
C LYS A 13 30.83 -9.15 -11.53
N LYS A 14 30.51 -8.26 -10.59
CA LYS A 14 31.42 -7.75 -9.56
C LYS A 14 30.63 -7.56 -8.26
N PRO A 15 31.17 -7.96 -7.10
CA PRO A 15 30.52 -7.78 -5.81
C PRO A 15 30.72 -6.32 -5.37
N GLU A 16 30.09 -5.38 -6.08
CA GLU A 16 29.91 -4.04 -5.56
C GLU A 16 28.72 -4.08 -4.60
N LYS A 17 29.02 -3.93 -3.31
CA LYS A 17 28.01 -3.73 -2.27
C LYS A 17 27.28 -2.42 -2.58
N LYS A 18 26.23 -2.48 -3.40
CA LYS A 18 25.14 -1.52 -3.27
C LYS A 18 24.67 -1.61 -1.82
N PRO A 19 24.34 -0.49 -1.15
CA PRO A 19 23.66 -0.53 0.14
C PRO A 19 22.23 -1.04 -0.13
N GLY A 20 22.11 -2.34 -0.43
CA GLY A 20 20.86 -3.04 -0.28
C GLY A 20 20.45 -2.88 1.17
N ARG A 21 19.19 -2.51 1.39
CA ARG A 21 18.61 -2.47 2.73
C ARG A 21 19.02 -3.73 3.48
N ASP A 22 19.35 -3.54 4.77
CA ASP A 22 19.43 -4.67 5.68
C ASP A 22 18.15 -5.48 5.51
N LYS A 23 18.30 -6.76 5.18
CA LYS A 23 17.17 -7.67 4.85
C LYS A 23 16.13 -7.71 5.96
N ASP A 24 16.54 -7.32 7.16
CA ASP A 24 15.76 -7.18 8.40
C ASP A 24 14.78 -5.98 8.39
N MET A 25 14.74 -5.16 7.33
CA MET A 25 13.87 -3.97 7.24
C MET A 25 12.90 -3.97 6.04
N THR A 26 12.59 -5.14 5.48
CA THR A 26 11.72 -5.26 4.30
C THR A 26 10.25 -5.47 4.70
N ASP A 27 9.36 -4.59 4.24
CA ASP A 27 7.92 -4.72 4.47
C ASP A 27 7.33 -5.84 3.60
N CYS A 28 6.32 -6.54 4.12
CA CYS A 28 5.62 -7.62 3.43
C CYS A 28 4.16 -7.23 3.16
N PHE A 29 3.74 -7.36 1.91
CA PHE A 29 2.40 -7.01 1.44
C PHE A 29 1.71 -8.24 0.86
N GLY A 30 0.49 -8.52 1.30
CA GLY A 30 -0.38 -9.53 0.71
C GLY A 30 -1.38 -8.88 -0.25
N LEU A 31 -1.25 -9.17 -1.54
CA LEU A 31 -2.12 -8.65 -2.60
C LEU A 31 -2.95 -9.77 -3.22
N VAL A 32 -4.20 -9.48 -3.54
CA VAL A 32 -5.01 -10.38 -4.37
C VAL A 32 -4.59 -10.20 -5.83
N GLU A 33 -4.06 -11.27 -6.43
CA GLU A 33 -3.84 -11.39 -7.87
C GLU A 33 -4.92 -12.30 -8.47
N CYS A 34 -5.33 -12.03 -9.71
CA CYS A 34 -6.22 -12.85 -10.55
C CYS A 34 -7.75 -12.74 -10.37
N GLU A 35 -8.28 -11.90 -9.48
CA GLU A 35 -9.72 -11.60 -9.45
C GLU A 35 -10.02 -10.31 -10.21
N ARG A 36 -10.62 -10.40 -11.42
CA ARG A 36 -10.86 -9.27 -12.36
C ARG A 36 -11.50 -8.01 -11.73
N ASN A 37 -12.19 -8.14 -10.60
CA ASN A 37 -12.91 -7.05 -9.94
C ASN A 37 -12.25 -6.58 -8.62
N GLU A 38 -11.24 -7.31 -8.11
CA GLU A 38 -10.53 -7.02 -6.84
C GLU A 38 -9.00 -7.03 -7.00
N GLU A 39 -8.52 -6.87 -8.24
CA GLU A 39 -7.09 -6.82 -8.52
C GLU A 39 -6.40 -5.78 -7.63
N ASN A 40 -5.31 -6.19 -6.99
CA ASN A 40 -4.52 -5.38 -6.07
C ASN A 40 -5.24 -4.99 -4.78
N ARG A 41 -6.28 -5.71 -4.36
CA ARG A 41 -6.82 -5.56 -3.00
C ARG A 41 -5.77 -5.98 -1.97
N VAL A 42 -5.57 -5.14 -0.96
CA VAL A 42 -4.58 -5.39 0.10
C VAL A 42 -5.22 -6.21 1.20
N VAL A 43 -4.72 -7.41 1.38
CA VAL A 43 -5.20 -8.39 2.36
C VAL A 43 -4.38 -8.33 3.64
N LEU A 44 -3.06 -8.18 3.51
CA LEU A 44 -2.11 -8.18 4.62
C LEU A 44 -1.10 -7.06 4.42
N VAL A 45 -0.78 -6.36 5.50
CA VAL A 45 0.35 -5.43 5.57
C VAL A 45 1.11 -5.76 6.83
N SER A 46 2.37 -6.17 6.67
CA SER A 46 3.25 -6.48 7.77
C SER A 46 4.53 -5.67 7.62
N GLN A 47 4.82 -4.84 8.62
CA GLN A 47 6.02 -4.01 8.62
C GLN A 47 7.16 -4.75 9.29
N ALA A 48 8.36 -4.62 8.73
CA ALA A 48 9.54 -5.29 9.27
C ALA A 48 9.79 -4.95 10.75
N VAL A 49 9.55 -3.70 11.15
CA VAL A 49 9.72 -3.21 12.54
C VAL A 49 8.80 -3.92 13.53
N HIS A 50 7.67 -4.43 13.05
CA HIS A 50 6.66 -5.13 13.85
C HIS A 50 6.61 -6.63 13.54
N MET A 51 7.49 -7.13 12.66
CA MET A 51 7.62 -8.55 12.37
C MET A 51 8.49 -9.20 13.44
N ASN A 52 7.90 -10.19 14.11
CA ASN A 52 8.64 -11.12 14.94
C ASN A 52 9.24 -12.23 14.05
N GLU A 53 9.74 -13.31 14.66
CA GLU A 53 10.27 -14.48 13.96
C GLU A 53 9.23 -15.19 13.06
N HIS A 54 7.93 -14.95 13.28
CA HIS A 54 6.84 -15.55 12.52
C HIS A 54 5.86 -14.49 11.99
N LEU A 55 5.31 -14.75 10.80
CA LEU A 55 4.23 -13.96 10.21
C LEU A 55 2.88 -14.60 10.53
N ASP A 56 2.09 -13.95 11.38
CA ASP A 56 0.77 -14.45 11.77
C ASP A 56 -0.31 -14.02 10.78
N VAL A 57 -0.99 -15.00 10.18
CA VAL A 57 -2.14 -14.78 9.30
C VAL A 57 -3.40 -15.31 9.97
N ALA A 58 -4.42 -14.47 10.08
CA ALA A 58 -5.69 -14.87 10.67
C ALA A 58 -6.38 -15.94 9.80
N LYS A 59 -6.77 -17.06 10.41
CA LYS A 59 -7.52 -18.13 9.71
C LYS A 59 -8.83 -17.63 9.11
N SER A 60 -9.51 -16.70 9.77
CA SER A 60 -10.74 -16.08 9.25
C SER A 60 -10.53 -15.29 7.97
N LEU A 61 -9.33 -14.72 7.78
CA LEU A 61 -8.96 -14.04 6.54
C LEU A 61 -8.75 -15.06 5.41
N LEU A 62 -8.06 -16.17 5.69
CA LEU A 62 -7.89 -17.28 4.72
C LEU A 62 -9.20 -17.96 4.34
N GLN A 63 -10.18 -18.00 5.25
CA GLN A 63 -11.53 -18.52 4.96
C GLN A 63 -12.31 -17.62 4.02
N ARG A 64 -12.13 -16.29 4.12
CA ARG A 64 -12.81 -15.31 3.26
C ARG A 64 -12.11 -15.11 1.92
N ARG A 65 -10.78 -15.10 1.92
CA ARG A 65 -9.92 -14.95 0.74
C ARG A 65 -8.75 -15.92 0.85
N SER A 66 -8.87 -17.05 0.16
CA SER A 66 -7.88 -18.13 0.16
C SER A 66 -6.70 -17.89 -0.80
N HIS A 67 -6.85 -16.98 -1.75
CA HIS A 67 -5.89 -16.73 -2.81
C HIS A 67 -5.35 -15.29 -2.72
N PHE A 68 -4.10 -15.16 -2.27
CA PHE A 68 -3.35 -13.91 -2.34
C PHE A 68 -1.86 -14.23 -2.43
N VAL A 69 -1.09 -13.30 -3.00
CA VAL A 69 0.36 -13.40 -3.19
C VAL A 69 1.04 -12.48 -2.19
N LEU A 70 2.08 -13.00 -1.54
CA LEU A 70 2.93 -12.23 -0.64
C LEU A 70 4.10 -11.64 -1.43
N HIS A 71 4.23 -10.34 -1.36
CA HIS A 71 5.27 -9.56 -1.99
C HIS A 71 6.19 -8.94 -0.93
N THR A 72 7.49 -9.18 -1.08
CA THR A 72 8.56 -8.51 -0.31
C THR A 72 9.38 -7.57 -1.18
N ASP A 73 9.10 -7.54 -2.48
CA ASP A 73 9.74 -6.70 -3.49
C ASP A 73 9.05 -5.34 -3.68
N LEU A 74 7.99 -5.06 -2.92
CA LEU A 74 7.22 -3.84 -3.03
C LEU A 74 7.66 -2.80 -1.99
N TYR A 75 7.90 -1.59 -2.48
CA TYR A 75 8.24 -0.41 -1.70
C TYR A 75 7.02 0.53 -1.57
N ASP A 76 6.74 1.00 -0.36
CA ASP A 76 5.66 1.97 -0.10
C ASP A 76 6.08 3.40 -0.45
N GLY A 77 5.43 4.00 -1.46
CA GLY A 77 5.67 5.37 -1.90
C GLY A 77 5.10 6.46 -0.97
N HIS A 78 4.45 6.08 0.14
CA HIS A 78 3.80 6.99 1.09
C HIS A 78 2.72 7.90 0.47
N PHE A 79 2.17 7.50 -0.67
CA PHE A 79 1.05 8.18 -1.31
C PHE A 79 -0.24 7.40 -1.07
N TYR A 80 -1.17 8.03 -0.38
CA TYR A 80 -2.43 7.43 0.03
C TYR A 80 -3.61 8.31 -0.37
N ILE A 81 -4.68 7.67 -0.86
CA ILE A 81 -5.96 8.30 -1.14
C ILE A 81 -6.97 7.65 -0.19
N PHE A 82 -7.68 8.48 0.56
CA PHE A 82 -8.69 8.04 1.53
C PHE A 82 -10.04 8.67 1.22
N SER A 83 -11.11 7.95 1.52
CA SER A 83 -12.44 8.51 1.55
C SER A 83 -12.59 9.49 2.72
N HIS A 84 -13.43 10.52 2.56
CA HIS A 84 -13.60 11.57 3.56
C HIS A 84 -13.96 11.04 4.96
N TRP A 85 -14.75 9.97 5.05
CA TRP A 85 -15.15 9.35 6.33
C TRP A 85 -13.97 8.88 7.18
N VAL A 86 -12.80 8.61 6.57
CA VAL A 86 -11.60 8.19 7.30
C VAL A 86 -11.11 9.28 8.25
N LEU A 87 -11.39 10.56 7.96
CA LEU A 87 -11.06 11.67 8.86
C LEU A 87 -11.87 11.61 10.15
N ASP A 88 -13.16 11.27 10.07
CA ASP A 88 -14.02 11.08 11.25
C ASP A 88 -13.49 9.91 12.11
N LEU A 89 -13.03 8.83 11.47
CA LEU A 89 -12.41 7.70 12.16
C LEU A 89 -11.15 8.12 12.94
N LEU A 90 -10.31 8.98 12.35
CA LEU A 90 -9.10 9.49 13.00
C LEU A 90 -9.42 10.40 14.19
N GLN A 91 -10.50 11.19 14.10
CA GLN A 91 -10.94 12.06 15.19
C GLN A 91 -11.38 11.24 16.43
N GLU A 92 -12.06 10.11 16.22
CA GLU A 92 -12.46 9.22 17.30
C GLU A 92 -11.29 8.40 17.86
N LYS A 93 -10.35 7.99 17.00
CA LYS A 93 -9.23 7.10 17.36
C LYS A 93 -7.91 7.86 17.50
N LYS A 94 -7.79 8.59 18.60
CA LYS A 94 -6.60 9.40 18.93
C LYS A 94 -5.30 8.60 19.15
N TYR A 95 -5.36 7.27 19.25
CA TYR A 95 -4.16 6.43 19.40
C TYR A 95 -3.40 6.22 18.08
N ILE A 96 -3.98 6.61 16.94
CA ILE A 96 -3.34 6.48 15.63
C ILE A 96 -2.32 7.60 15.47
N ALA A 97 -1.03 7.25 15.45
CA ALA A 97 0.06 8.21 15.33
C ALA A 97 0.67 8.22 13.92
N SER A 98 0.71 7.07 13.25
CA SER A 98 1.27 6.92 11.91
C SER A 98 0.26 6.37 10.91
N ILE A 99 0.17 6.99 9.74
CA ILE A 99 -0.68 6.47 8.65
C ILE A 99 -0.19 5.08 8.24
N LYS A 100 1.12 4.92 8.02
CA LYS A 100 1.68 3.66 7.56
C LYS A 100 1.60 2.59 8.64
N ALA A 101 2.05 2.85 9.87
CA ALA A 101 2.15 1.84 10.94
C ALA A 101 0.80 1.50 11.59
N ASP A 102 -0.06 2.50 11.78
CA ASP A 102 -1.29 2.30 12.54
C ASP A 102 -2.51 2.27 11.63
N LEU A 103 -2.74 3.35 10.85
CA LEU A 103 -3.98 3.53 10.11
C LEU A 103 -4.17 2.46 9.03
N ILE A 104 -3.15 2.21 8.21
CA ILE A 104 -3.23 1.26 7.09
C ILE A 104 -3.48 -0.18 7.60
N PRO A 105 -2.67 -0.75 8.51
CA PRO A 105 -2.95 -2.06 9.09
C PRO A 105 -4.29 -2.11 9.84
N HIS A 106 -4.74 -0.99 10.40
CA HIS A 106 -6.05 -0.91 11.05
C HIS A 106 -7.20 -1.02 10.05
N LEU A 107 -7.15 -0.30 8.92
CA LEU A 107 -8.14 -0.38 7.85
C LEU A 107 -8.14 -1.75 7.19
N VAL A 108 -6.96 -2.31 6.91
CA VAL A 108 -6.82 -3.63 6.27
C VAL A 108 -7.44 -4.75 7.11
N ARG A 109 -7.17 -4.76 8.42
CA ARG A 109 -7.78 -5.73 9.35
C ARG A 109 -9.29 -5.58 9.50
N ARG A 110 -9.85 -4.40 9.19
CA ARG A 110 -11.28 -4.12 9.29
C ARG A 110 -12.07 -4.53 8.06
N GLN A 111 -11.44 -4.57 6.88
CA GLN A 111 -12.10 -5.01 5.64
C GLN A 111 -12.83 -6.34 5.83
N PHE A 112 -12.23 -7.28 6.57
CA PHE A 112 -12.76 -8.63 6.70
C PHE A 112 -13.68 -8.87 7.91
N ARG A 113 -14.01 -7.85 8.70
CA ARG A 113 -14.81 -8.01 9.93
C ARG A 113 -16.26 -7.52 9.84
N GLY A 114 -16.68 -7.03 8.66
CA GLY A 114 -18.05 -6.58 8.39
C GLY A 114 -18.40 -5.20 8.95
N ALA A 115 -19.62 -4.74 8.62
CA ALA A 115 -20.13 -3.40 8.89
C ALA A 115 -20.13 -2.99 10.37
N ASN A 116 -20.30 -3.98 11.27
CA ASN A 116 -20.54 -3.74 12.70
C ASN A 116 -19.31 -3.24 13.47
N VAL A 117 -18.13 -3.27 12.87
CA VAL A 117 -16.86 -2.88 13.52
C VAL A 117 -16.60 -1.38 13.43
N LEU A 118 -17.27 -0.67 12.52
CA LEU A 118 -17.20 0.78 12.45
C LEU A 118 -18.13 1.40 13.51
N PRO A 119 -17.66 2.46 14.19
CA PRO A 119 -18.52 3.34 14.99
C PRO A 119 -19.75 3.77 14.18
N GLU A 120 -20.90 3.84 14.83
CA GLU A 120 -22.19 4.11 14.17
C GLU A 120 -22.17 5.44 13.40
N SER A 121 -21.59 6.48 14.02
CA SER A 121 -21.31 7.81 13.44
C SER A 121 -20.54 7.78 12.11
N VAL A 122 -19.63 6.83 11.96
CA VAL A 122 -18.76 6.68 10.78
C VAL A 122 -19.39 5.75 9.76
N ARG A 123 -20.16 4.75 10.21
CA ARG A 123 -20.82 3.76 9.35
C ARG A 123 -21.79 4.42 8.39
N ASP A 124 -22.63 5.33 8.88
CA ASP A 124 -23.62 6.03 8.05
C ASP A 124 -22.97 6.89 6.96
N LYS A 125 -21.77 7.41 7.24
CA LYS A 125 -20.98 8.21 6.29
C LYS A 125 -20.16 7.34 5.32
N ALA A 126 -19.81 6.13 5.73
CA ALA A 126 -19.08 5.16 4.92
C ALA A 126 -20.01 4.44 3.94
N THR A 127 -21.29 4.30 4.26
CA THR A 127 -22.30 3.77 3.34
C THR A 127 -22.40 4.65 2.10
N SER A 128 -22.31 4.02 0.92
CA SER A 128 -22.36 4.76 -0.35
C SER A 128 -23.71 5.46 -0.49
N LYS A 129 -23.70 6.79 -0.52
CA LYS A 129 -24.88 7.61 -0.84
C LYS A 129 -25.43 7.35 -2.25
N GLN A 130 -24.61 6.73 -3.10
CA GLN A 130 -24.95 6.37 -4.49
C GLN A 130 -25.32 4.90 -4.63
N ALA A 131 -25.53 4.15 -3.54
CA ALA A 131 -25.89 2.74 -3.60
C ALA A 131 -27.11 2.46 -4.50
N LEU A 132 -28.13 3.33 -4.44
CA LEU A 132 -29.31 3.23 -5.31
C LEU A 132 -28.95 3.41 -6.79
N ALA A 133 -28.17 4.45 -7.12
CA ALA A 133 -27.71 4.70 -8.48
C ALA A 133 -26.83 3.55 -9.02
N ALA A 134 -25.97 2.97 -8.17
CA ALA A 134 -25.15 1.82 -8.53
C ALA A 134 -26.01 0.58 -8.80
N SER A 135 -27.03 0.31 -7.98
CA SER A 135 -27.94 -0.82 -8.19
C SER A 135 -28.76 -0.72 -9.48
N MET A 136 -28.94 0.51 -10.00
CA MET A 136 -29.64 0.79 -11.24
C MET A 136 -28.69 0.96 -12.45
N SER A 137 -27.37 0.87 -12.22
CA SER A 137 -26.37 0.99 -13.28
C SER A 137 -26.13 -0.36 -13.95
N LEU A 138 -25.89 -0.36 -15.27
CA LEU A 138 -25.56 -1.58 -16.04
C LEU A 138 -24.16 -2.14 -15.72
N SER A 139 -23.35 -1.38 -14.99
CA SER A 139 -22.05 -1.80 -14.49
C SER A 139 -22.22 -2.70 -13.26
N GLU A 140 -21.92 -3.98 -13.40
CA GLU A 140 -21.87 -4.91 -12.27
C GLU A 140 -20.62 -4.64 -11.42
N GLU A 141 -20.74 -3.84 -10.36
CA GLU A 141 -19.79 -3.95 -9.24
C GLU A 141 -20.15 -5.17 -8.41
N GLN A 142 -19.59 -6.33 -8.79
CA GLN A 142 -19.63 -7.53 -7.95
C GLN A 142 -18.64 -7.32 -6.79
N HIS A 143 -19.12 -6.70 -5.71
CA HIS A 143 -18.41 -6.62 -4.44
C HIS A 143 -19.26 -7.22 -3.34
N ASP A 144 -18.61 -7.87 -2.37
CA ASP A 144 -19.28 -8.34 -1.16
C ASP A 144 -19.95 -7.13 -0.47
N PRO A 145 -21.30 -7.11 -0.33
CA PRO A 145 -22.02 -5.97 0.26
C PRO A 145 -21.66 -5.74 1.73
N GLU A 146 -21.09 -6.75 2.38
CA GLU A 146 -20.59 -6.70 3.75
C GLU A 146 -19.27 -5.92 3.89
N ASP A 147 -18.56 -5.67 2.79
CA ASP A 147 -17.25 -5.01 2.77
C ASP A 147 -17.36 -3.49 2.63
N LEU A 148 -17.80 -2.85 3.72
CA LEU A 148 -17.87 -1.39 3.83
C LEU A 148 -16.51 -0.69 3.68
N VAL A 149 -15.43 -1.38 4.07
CA VAL A 149 -14.05 -0.87 3.96
C VAL A 149 -13.31 -1.71 2.94
N ARG A 150 -12.75 -1.05 1.94
CA ARG A 150 -11.91 -1.66 0.89
C ARG A 150 -10.60 -0.91 0.83
N CYS A 151 -9.48 -1.62 0.82
CA CYS A 151 -8.17 -1.02 0.63
C CYS A 151 -7.50 -1.63 -0.59
N PHE A 152 -7.13 -0.79 -1.54
CA PHE A 152 -6.45 -1.18 -2.76
C PHE A 152 -5.01 -0.64 -2.75
N ALA A 153 -4.12 -1.42 -3.34
CA ALA A 153 -2.79 -0.98 -3.72
C ALA A 153 -2.79 -0.66 -5.22
N TYR A 154 -2.05 0.36 -5.60
CA TYR A 154 -1.73 0.65 -6.98
C TYR A 154 -0.25 0.36 -7.17
N VAL A 155 0.05 -0.73 -7.87
CA VAL A 155 1.43 -1.08 -8.21
C VAL A 155 1.85 -0.20 -9.39
N LEU A 156 2.93 0.56 -9.22
CA LEU A 156 3.40 1.45 -10.28
C LEU A 156 3.82 0.65 -11.51
N PRO A 157 3.34 1.02 -12.71
CA PRO A 157 3.89 0.52 -13.94
C PRO A 157 5.31 1.06 -14.17
N SER A 158 6.12 0.33 -14.95
CA SER A 158 7.54 0.64 -15.20
C SER A 158 7.80 2.02 -15.83
N ASN A 159 6.78 2.64 -16.43
CA ASN A 159 6.85 3.98 -17.03
C ASN A 159 6.61 5.12 -16.02
N ALA A 160 6.15 4.81 -14.80
CA ALA A 160 5.94 5.78 -13.74
C ALA A 160 7.08 5.74 -12.73
N TYR A 161 7.26 6.84 -12.00
CA TYR A 161 8.27 6.97 -10.95
C TYR A 161 7.63 7.53 -9.67
N CYS A 162 7.88 6.86 -8.55
CA CYS A 162 7.47 7.29 -7.22
C CYS A 162 8.49 6.76 -6.22
N GLU A 163 9.07 7.67 -5.45
CA GLU A 163 10.03 7.35 -4.40
C GLU A 163 9.93 8.41 -3.29
N ARG A 164 10.35 8.02 -2.08
CA ARG A 164 10.28 8.90 -0.91
C ARG A 164 11.61 9.61 -0.69
N ALA A 165 11.53 10.92 -0.51
CA ALA A 165 12.64 11.85 -0.36
C ALA A 165 12.87 12.28 1.09
N ASP A 166 12.99 11.34 2.04
CA ASP A 166 13.03 11.69 3.47
C ASP A 166 14.44 11.88 4.05
N THR A 167 15.46 11.40 3.37
CA THR A 167 16.86 11.51 3.80
C THR A 167 17.75 12.03 2.68
N ILE A 168 18.89 12.65 3.02
CA ILE A 168 19.85 13.13 2.01
C ILE A 168 20.35 12.00 1.09
N PRO A 169 20.67 10.78 1.60
CA PRO A 169 21.03 9.67 0.73
C PRO A 169 19.90 9.26 -0.21
N ALA A 170 18.65 9.20 0.28
CA ALA A 170 17.49 8.91 -0.57
C ALA A 170 17.33 9.97 -1.67
N TYR A 171 17.46 11.26 -1.32
CA TYR A 171 17.40 12.34 -2.30
C TYR A 171 18.47 12.22 -3.39
N ARG A 172 19.73 11.96 -3.03
CA ARG A 172 20.81 11.76 -3.99
C ARG A 172 20.55 10.56 -4.90
N ALA A 173 20.08 9.44 -4.33
CA ALA A 173 19.72 8.24 -5.10
C ALA A 173 18.59 8.53 -6.11
N MET A 174 17.55 9.25 -5.69
CA MET A 174 16.48 9.68 -6.61
C MET A 174 17.01 10.60 -7.71
N ASP A 175 17.85 11.57 -7.37
CA ASP A 175 18.43 12.51 -8.35
C ASP A 175 19.29 11.78 -9.39
N GLU A 176 20.09 10.79 -8.97
CA GLU A 176 20.83 9.89 -9.87
C GLU A 176 19.88 9.06 -10.75
N GLU A 177 18.82 8.48 -10.18
CA GLU A 177 17.87 7.66 -10.91
C GLU A 177 17.08 8.48 -11.95
N VAL A 178 16.55 9.64 -11.54
CA VAL A 178 15.82 10.57 -12.42
C VAL A 178 16.74 11.08 -13.53
N GLY A 179 17.98 11.43 -13.21
CA GLY A 179 19.00 11.81 -14.19
C GLY A 179 19.25 10.72 -15.24
N SER A 180 19.33 9.46 -14.80
CA SER A 180 19.52 8.30 -15.70
C SER A 180 18.31 8.03 -16.61
N ARG A 181 17.09 8.18 -16.08
CA ARG A 181 15.84 7.91 -16.81
C ARG A 181 15.47 9.01 -17.80
N LEU A 182 15.67 10.27 -17.43
CA LEU A 182 15.24 11.44 -18.21
C LEU A 182 16.36 12.05 -19.08
N ARG A 183 17.58 11.51 -19.05
CA ARG A 183 18.76 12.03 -19.80
C ARG A 183 18.92 13.55 -19.66
N ILE A 184 18.62 14.08 -18.48
CA ILE A 184 18.74 15.52 -18.22
C ILE A 184 20.23 15.85 -18.19
N LYS A 185 20.69 16.71 -19.11
CA LYS A 185 22.04 17.27 -19.04
C LYS A 185 22.12 18.14 -17.80
N ARG A 186 22.81 17.67 -16.76
CA ARG A 186 23.11 18.48 -15.59
C ARG A 186 23.99 19.64 -16.05
N SER A 187 23.57 20.86 -15.76
CA SER A 187 24.46 22.02 -15.90
C SER A 187 25.46 21.95 -14.76
N ASP A 188 26.74 21.85 -15.09
CA ASP A 188 27.83 21.91 -14.12
C ASP A 188 27.80 23.28 -13.44
N PHE A 189 27.17 23.40 -12.27
CA PHE A 189 27.24 24.61 -11.46
C PHE A 189 27.65 24.31 -10.02
N ILE A 190 28.94 24.58 -9.83
CA ILE A 190 29.61 25.21 -8.67
C ILE A 190 29.69 24.37 -7.40
N SER A 191 30.83 23.69 -7.31
CA SER A 191 31.54 23.45 -6.05
C SER A 191 31.71 24.76 -5.28
N ASN A 192 31.18 24.83 -4.06
CA ASN A 192 31.70 25.68 -3.00
C ASN A 192 32.15 24.77 -1.86
#